data_AF-A0A9X0DEB2-F1
#
_entry.id   AF-A0A9X0DEB2-F1
#
_cell.length_a   1.000
_cell.length_b   1.000
_cell.length_c   1.000
_cell.angle_alpha   90.00
_cell.angle_beta   90.00
_cell.angle_gamma   90.00
#
_symmetry.space_group_name_H-M   'P 1'
#
loop_
_entity.id
_entity.type
_entity.pdbx_description
1 polymer ?
#
loop_
_entity_poly.entity_id
_entity_poly.type
_entity_poly.pdbx_seq_one_letter_code
_entity_poly.pdbx_strand_id
1 'polypeptide(L)'
;MWLYVTRSNNQPNNVAAYYLDAIEGYGGCPVDLVTDLGTENGIMAAIQSFFRDDPDSHRYVPSPRNQRIEAWWGFFRKSNSTWWINFFKDMVEGRVVDLTSELEMECLWFCFSELLQKVLDEVKEHWNTHRIRGSRHDTVKGRPDSLYYLPELHGATDQFLLPITEVESNYARTHVVESDADNDYQEYFQYVSGICGLGQPEDWREALERYKIILQFAYNGST
;
A
#
# COMPACT_ATOMS: atom_id res chain seq x y z
N MET A 1 -9.46 4.92 3.44
CA MET A 1 -8.73 4.31 2.30
C MET A 1 -7.33 3.99 2.78
N TRP A 2 -6.77 2.86 2.34
CA TRP A 2 -5.37 2.51 2.53
C TRP A 2 -4.66 2.41 1.17
N LEU A 3 -3.38 2.79 1.13
CA LEU A 3 -2.52 2.72 -0.04
C LEU A 3 -1.14 2.25 0.44
N TYR A 4 -0.62 1.19 -0.16
CA TYR A 4 0.66 0.61 0.22
C TYR A 4 1.55 0.39 -1.00
N VAL A 5 2.83 0.67 -0.83
CA VAL A 5 3.88 0.22 -1.75
C VAL A 5 4.14 -1.25 -1.46
N THR A 6 4.02 -2.09 -2.49
CA THR A 6 4.21 -3.53 -2.36
C THR A 6 5.14 -4.05 -3.45
N ARG A 7 5.98 -5.04 -3.13
CA ARG A 7 6.85 -5.71 -4.11
C ARG A 7 6.01 -6.44 -5.16
N SER A 8 4.87 -6.99 -4.74
CA SER A 8 3.97 -7.73 -5.61
C SER A 8 2.55 -7.71 -5.04
N ASN A 9 1.61 -7.27 -5.87
CA ASN A 9 0.18 -7.38 -5.61
C ASN A 9 -0.37 -8.79 -5.88
N ASN A 10 0.44 -9.69 -6.45
CA ASN A 10 0.06 -11.08 -6.68
C ASN A 10 0.28 -11.98 -5.46
N GLN A 11 0.68 -11.41 -4.32
CA GLN A 11 0.90 -12.13 -3.07
C GLN A 11 -0.29 -11.90 -2.13
N PRO A 12 -1.16 -12.90 -1.91
CA PRO A 12 -2.34 -12.75 -1.05
C PRO A 12 -2.02 -12.33 0.38
N ASN A 13 -0.83 -12.69 0.89
CA ASN A 13 -0.40 -12.34 2.24
C ASN A 13 -0.20 -10.83 2.41
N ASN A 14 0.34 -10.13 1.41
CA ASN A 14 0.53 -8.68 1.49
C ASN A 14 -0.82 -7.98 1.59
N VAL A 15 -1.78 -8.38 0.75
CA VAL A 15 -3.14 -7.82 0.77
C VAL A 15 -3.82 -8.10 2.12
N ALA A 16 -3.65 -9.30 2.67
CA ALA A 16 -4.18 -9.67 3.98
C ALA A 16 -3.54 -8.87 5.13
N ALA A 17 -2.22 -8.67 5.11
CA ALA A 17 -1.51 -7.85 6.09
C ALA A 17 -2.00 -6.40 6.06
N TYR A 18 -2.10 -5.80 4.87
CA TYR A 18 -2.64 -4.44 4.70
C TYR A 18 -4.07 -4.31 5.20
N TYR A 19 -4.87 -5.35 5.06
CA TYR A 19 -6.23 -5.40 5.58
C TYR A 19 -6.26 -5.42 7.10
N LEU A 20 -5.41 -6.24 7.74
CA LEU A 20 -5.26 -6.27 9.19
C LEU A 20 -4.77 -4.93 9.75
N ASP A 21 -3.78 -4.32 9.11
CA ASP A 21 -3.28 -2.99 9.50
C ASP A 21 -4.39 -1.93 9.41
N ALA A 22 -5.25 -2.01 8.38
CA ALA A 22 -6.39 -1.11 8.25
C ALA A 22 -7.43 -1.35 9.36
N ILE A 23 -7.78 -2.60 9.64
CA ILE A 23 -8.70 -2.97 10.71
C ILE A 23 -8.22 -2.45 12.06
N GLU A 24 -6.94 -2.68 12.38
CA GLU A 24 -6.33 -2.22 13.63
C GLU A 24 -6.28 -0.69 13.70
N GLY A 25 -5.90 -0.03 12.61
CA GLY A 25 -5.85 1.43 12.53
C GLY A 25 -7.24 2.10 12.65
N TYR A 26 -8.30 1.43 12.18
CA TYR A 26 -9.67 1.90 12.30
C TYR A 26 -10.38 1.42 13.57
N GLY A 27 -9.79 0.48 14.32
CA GLY A 27 -10.34 -0.03 15.57
C GLY A 27 -11.51 -1.01 15.41
N GLY A 28 -11.61 -1.70 14.28
CA GLY A 28 -12.67 -2.71 14.09
C GLY A 28 -12.79 -3.29 12.68
N CYS A 29 -13.60 -4.34 12.57
CA CYS A 29 -13.89 -5.08 11.33
C CYS A 29 -15.03 -4.41 10.57
N PRO A 30 -14.94 -4.18 9.24
CA PRO A 30 -16.10 -3.74 8.47
C PRO A 30 -17.23 -4.80 8.50
N VAL A 31 -18.48 -4.34 8.41
CA VAL A 31 -19.65 -5.24 8.37
C VAL A 31 -19.62 -6.14 7.14
N ASP A 32 -19.32 -5.56 5.97
CA ASP A 32 -19.26 -6.24 4.68
C ASP A 32 -17.92 -5.94 3.98
N LEU A 33 -17.29 -6.96 3.44
CA LEU A 33 -16.14 -6.83 2.55
C LEU A 33 -16.54 -7.18 1.11
N VAL A 34 -16.17 -6.31 0.16
CA VAL A 34 -16.50 -6.48 -1.25
C VAL A 34 -15.23 -6.38 -2.07
N THR A 35 -14.91 -7.43 -2.83
CA THR A 35 -13.70 -7.48 -3.67
C THR A 35 -14.05 -7.92 -5.09
N ASP A 36 -13.16 -7.65 -6.03
CA ASP A 36 -13.20 -8.33 -7.32
C ASP A 36 -12.70 -9.77 -7.21
N LEU A 37 -12.89 -10.54 -8.29
CA LEU A 37 -12.53 -11.96 -8.39
C LEU A 37 -11.01 -12.15 -8.60
N GLY A 38 -10.21 -11.48 -7.77
CA GLY A 38 -8.76 -11.63 -7.70
C GLY A 38 -8.34 -12.75 -6.76
N THR A 39 -7.34 -13.54 -7.15
CA THR A 39 -6.79 -14.62 -6.32
C THR A 39 -6.06 -14.10 -5.08
N GLU A 40 -5.57 -12.87 -5.14
CA GLU A 40 -4.90 -12.13 -4.07
C GLU A 40 -5.84 -11.81 -2.90
N ASN A 41 -7.16 -11.75 -3.13
CA ASN A 41 -8.13 -11.37 -2.11
C ASN A 41 -8.59 -12.52 -1.21
N GLY A 42 -8.19 -13.77 -1.51
CA GLY A 42 -8.73 -14.96 -0.85
C GLY A 42 -8.45 -15.02 0.66
N ILE A 43 -7.23 -14.66 1.08
CA ILE A 43 -6.87 -14.64 2.52
C ILE A 43 -7.62 -13.53 3.24
N MET A 44 -7.70 -12.34 2.63
CA MET A 44 -8.45 -11.21 3.16
C MET A 44 -9.94 -11.56 3.35
N ALA A 45 -10.55 -12.24 2.38
CA ALA A 45 -11.92 -12.74 2.47
C ALA A 45 -12.10 -13.74 3.62
N ALA A 46 -11.15 -14.66 3.81
CA ALA A 46 -11.20 -15.63 4.92
C ALA A 46 -11.08 -14.94 6.29
N ILE A 47 -10.19 -13.94 6.42
CA ILE A 47 -10.05 -13.13 7.65
C ILE A 47 -11.36 -12.40 7.96
N GLN A 48 -12.01 -11.82 6.95
CA GLN A 48 -13.31 -11.19 7.12
C GLN A 48 -14.35 -12.16 7.68
N SER A 49 -14.50 -13.33 7.05
CA SER A 49 -15.46 -14.34 7.50
C SER A 49 -15.16 -14.84 8.91
N PHE A 50 -13.88 -14.96 9.28
CA PHE A 50 -13.45 -15.32 10.63
C PHE A 50 -13.88 -14.27 11.67
N PHE A 51 -13.55 -12.99 11.46
CA PHE A 51 -13.92 -11.93 12.40
C PHE A 51 -15.43 -11.70 12.52
N ARG A 52 -16.18 -12.02 11.47
CA ARG A 52 -17.63 -11.83 11.44
C ARG A 52 -18.40 -13.05 11.95
N ASP A 53 -17.73 -14.20 12.10
CA ASP A 53 -18.35 -15.51 12.27
C ASP A 53 -19.50 -15.74 11.25
N ASP A 54 -19.27 -15.27 10.02
CA ASP A 54 -20.27 -15.23 8.96
C ASP A 54 -19.60 -15.40 7.59
N PRO A 55 -19.84 -16.52 6.88
CA PRO A 55 -19.27 -16.75 5.55
C PRO A 55 -19.85 -15.80 4.48
N ASP A 56 -21.02 -15.19 4.72
CA ASP A 56 -21.67 -14.27 3.77
C ASP A 56 -21.21 -12.80 3.97
N SER A 57 -20.34 -12.55 4.95
CA SER A 57 -19.76 -11.22 5.22
C SER A 57 -18.74 -10.74 4.19
N HIS A 58 -18.37 -11.61 3.25
CA HIS A 58 -17.56 -11.29 2.07
C HIS A 58 -18.32 -11.64 0.79
N ARG A 59 -18.21 -10.77 -0.23
CA ARG A 59 -18.75 -11.07 -1.56
C ARG A 59 -17.85 -10.60 -2.69
N TYR A 60 -17.76 -11.44 -3.72
CA TYR A 60 -17.13 -11.09 -4.98
C TYR A 60 -18.08 -10.28 -5.87
N VAL A 61 -17.55 -9.23 -6.50
CA VAL A 61 -18.26 -8.47 -7.53
C VAL A 61 -17.57 -8.59 -8.89
N PRO A 62 -18.33 -8.65 -9.98
CA PRO A 62 -17.76 -8.61 -11.32
C PRO A 62 -16.99 -7.30 -11.57
N SER A 63 -15.91 -7.37 -12.35
CA SER A 63 -15.09 -6.21 -12.76
C SER A 63 -15.91 -5.01 -13.28
N PRO A 64 -17.03 -5.16 -14.02
CA PRO A 64 -17.89 -4.03 -14.40
C PRO A 64 -18.46 -3.22 -13.23
N ARG A 65 -18.50 -3.75 -12.00
CA ARG A 65 -18.90 -3.00 -10.80
C ARG A 65 -17.73 -2.28 -10.12
N ASN A 66 -16.49 -2.55 -10.52
CA ASN A 66 -15.28 -1.95 -9.96
C ASN A 66 -14.99 -0.52 -10.48
N GLN A 67 -15.93 0.10 -11.19
CA GLN A 67 -15.72 1.38 -11.91
C GLN A 67 -15.23 2.51 -11.01
N ARG A 68 -15.65 2.56 -9.74
CA ARG A 68 -15.21 3.60 -8.81
C ARG A 68 -13.72 3.48 -8.48
N ILE A 69 -13.25 2.26 -8.24
CA ILE A 69 -11.84 1.98 -7.95
C ILE A 69 -11.00 2.22 -9.20
N GLU A 70 -11.46 1.74 -10.37
CA GLU A 70 -10.78 1.99 -11.65
C GLU A 70 -10.71 3.47 -12.02
N ALA A 71 -11.79 4.22 -11.79
CA ALA A 71 -11.80 5.67 -12.01
C ALA A 71 -10.80 6.38 -11.07
N TRP A 72 -10.70 5.93 -9.83
CA TRP A 72 -9.73 6.44 -8.87
C TRP A 72 -8.29 6.12 -9.30
N TRP A 73 -8.00 4.90 -9.76
CA TRP A 73 -6.70 4.54 -10.34
C TRP A 73 -6.35 5.39 -11.55
N GLY A 74 -7.33 5.70 -12.40
CA GLY A 74 -7.17 6.63 -13.52
C GLY A 74 -6.80 8.05 -13.07
N PHE A 75 -7.40 8.54 -11.98
CA PHE A 75 -7.04 9.81 -11.37
C PHE A 75 -5.62 9.77 -10.78
N PHE A 76 -5.31 8.75 -9.97
CA PHE A 76 -4.00 8.57 -9.35
C PHE A 76 -2.90 8.51 -10.40
N ARG A 77 -3.15 7.81 -11.52
CA ARG A 77 -2.21 7.72 -12.63
C ARG A 77 -1.89 9.07 -13.24
N LYS A 78 -2.91 9.88 -13.53
CA LYS A 78 -2.73 11.20 -14.15
C LYS A 78 -2.09 12.23 -13.22
N SER A 79 -2.30 12.09 -11.91
CA SER A 79 -1.90 13.09 -10.93
C SER A 79 -0.54 12.81 -10.28
N ASN A 80 -0.25 11.55 -9.92
CA ASN A 80 0.86 11.23 -9.01
C ASN A 80 1.80 10.14 -9.53
N SER A 81 1.30 9.07 -10.16
CA SER A 81 2.19 7.93 -10.50
C SER A 81 2.87 8.01 -11.86
N THR A 82 2.36 8.78 -12.82
CA THR A 82 2.98 8.87 -14.17
C THR A 82 4.42 9.36 -14.12
N TRP A 83 4.72 10.33 -13.26
CA TRP A 83 6.07 10.86 -13.13
C TRP A 83 7.05 9.80 -12.63
N TRP A 84 6.73 9.10 -11.54
CA TRP A 84 7.54 8.00 -11.00
C TRP A 84 7.75 6.87 -12.01
N ILE A 85 6.71 6.51 -12.76
CA ILE A 85 6.81 5.47 -13.78
C ILE A 85 7.77 5.89 -14.90
N ASN A 86 7.70 7.14 -15.35
CA ASN A 86 8.62 7.63 -16.37
C ASN A 86 10.04 7.70 -15.82
N PHE A 87 10.21 8.18 -14.59
CA PHE A 87 11.52 8.22 -13.92
C PHE A 87 12.20 6.85 -13.86
N PHE A 88 11.51 5.79 -13.41
CA PHE A 88 12.10 4.45 -13.39
C PHE A 88 12.33 3.88 -14.79
N LYS A 89 11.48 4.19 -15.77
CA LYS A 89 11.72 3.81 -17.17
C LYS A 89 12.99 4.47 -17.72
N ASP A 90 13.19 5.75 -17.45
CA ASP A 90 14.37 6.50 -17.87
C ASP A 90 15.64 5.93 -17.23
N MET A 91 15.56 5.46 -15.97
CA MET A 91 16.69 4.77 -15.30
C MET A 91 17.06 3.46 -15.99
N VAL A 92 16.06 2.66 -16.41
CA VAL A 92 16.29 1.40 -17.13
C VAL A 92 16.83 1.67 -18.54
N GLU A 93 16.23 2.61 -19.29
CA GLU A 93 16.68 2.98 -20.63
C GLU A 93 18.11 3.55 -20.62
N GLY A 94 18.42 4.35 -19.60
CA GLY A 94 19.76 4.90 -19.35
C GLY A 94 20.78 3.89 -18.81
N ARG A 95 20.40 2.62 -18.59
CA ARG A 95 21.25 1.56 -17.98
C ARG A 95 21.79 1.92 -16.60
N VAL A 96 21.03 2.70 -15.84
CA VAL A 96 21.30 3.00 -14.43
C VAL A 96 20.82 1.86 -13.53
N VAL A 97 19.80 1.13 -13.98
CA VAL A 97 19.25 -0.06 -13.30
C VAL A 97 19.27 -1.23 -14.26
N ASP A 98 19.86 -2.34 -13.82
CA ASP A 98 19.73 -3.65 -14.43
C ASP A 98 18.61 -4.45 -13.76
N LEU A 99 17.49 -4.62 -14.48
CA LEU A 99 16.34 -5.39 -14.02
C LEU A 99 16.63 -6.89 -13.83
N THR A 100 17.75 -7.39 -14.35
CA THR A 100 18.18 -8.79 -14.18
C THR A 100 19.04 -9.00 -12.94
N SER A 101 19.53 -7.92 -12.33
CA SER A 101 20.34 -7.96 -11.11
C SER A 101 19.45 -7.87 -9.88
N GLU A 102 19.40 -8.95 -9.10
CA GLU A 102 18.67 -9.00 -7.82
C GLU A 102 19.20 -7.95 -6.83
N LEU A 103 20.53 -7.78 -6.76
CA LEU A 103 21.17 -6.76 -5.92
C LEU A 103 20.69 -5.35 -6.28
N GLU A 104 20.62 -5.01 -7.56
CA GLU A 104 20.18 -3.67 -7.99
C GLU A 104 18.69 -3.47 -7.74
N MET A 105 17.86 -4.49 -8.01
CA MET A 105 16.42 -4.44 -7.73
C MET A 105 16.14 -4.28 -6.23
N GLU A 106 16.88 -4.96 -5.37
CA GLU A 106 16.74 -4.84 -3.92
C GLU A 106 17.28 -3.50 -3.39
N CYS A 107 18.37 -2.98 -3.97
CA CYS A 107 18.87 -1.64 -3.65
C CYS A 107 17.87 -0.56 -4.07
N LEU A 108 17.25 -0.73 -5.25
CA LEU A 108 16.21 0.16 -5.76
C LEU A 108 15.01 0.16 -4.81
N TRP A 109 14.56 -1.03 -4.38
CA TRP A 109 13.50 -1.15 -3.39
C TRP A 109 13.86 -0.45 -2.07
N PHE A 110 15.05 -0.72 -1.52
CA PHE A 110 15.52 -0.12 -0.27
C PHE A 110 15.58 1.41 -0.34
N CYS A 111 16.03 1.98 -1.45
CA CYS A 111 16.19 3.43 -1.57
C CYS A 111 14.88 4.18 -1.85
N PHE A 112 13.91 3.55 -2.51
CA PHE A 112 12.70 4.25 -3.00
C PHE A 112 11.40 3.84 -2.30
N SER A 113 11.32 2.67 -1.66
CA SER A 113 10.06 2.16 -1.10
C SER A 113 9.44 3.09 -0.04
N GLU A 114 10.22 3.53 0.94
CA GLU A 114 9.75 4.47 1.99
C GLU A 114 9.34 5.82 1.39
N LEU A 115 10.11 6.35 0.45
CA LEU A 115 9.80 7.60 -0.24
C LEU A 115 8.49 7.50 -1.04
N LEU A 116 8.30 6.39 -1.76
CA LEU A 116 7.06 6.13 -2.49
C LEU A 116 5.88 5.96 -1.53
N GLN A 117 6.08 5.32 -0.37
CA GLN A 117 5.04 5.17 0.64
C GLN A 117 4.61 6.52 1.18
N LYS A 118 5.56 7.41 1.49
CA LYS A 118 5.25 8.80 1.89
C LYS A 118 4.41 9.53 0.84
N VAL A 119 4.75 9.39 -0.45
CA VAL A 119 3.94 9.96 -1.54
C VAL A 119 2.53 9.38 -1.56
N LEU A 120 2.37 8.06 -1.34
CA LEU A 120 1.05 7.44 -1.25
C LEU A 120 0.25 7.94 -0.04
N ASP A 121 0.91 8.17 1.09
CA ASP A 121 0.28 8.71 2.31
C ASP A 121 -0.21 10.14 2.07
N GLU A 122 0.59 10.99 1.41
CA GLU A 122 0.15 12.33 1.00
C GLU A 122 -1.05 12.31 0.06
N VAL A 123 -1.06 11.37 -0.90
CA VAL A 123 -2.20 11.17 -1.81
C VAL A 123 -3.44 10.72 -1.05
N LYS A 124 -3.29 9.80 -0.08
CA LYS A 124 -4.36 9.34 0.79
C LYS A 124 -4.94 10.51 1.60
N GLU A 125 -4.11 11.32 2.23
CA GLU A 125 -4.55 12.50 3.00
C GLU A 125 -5.28 13.51 2.13
N HIS A 126 -4.74 13.82 0.95
CA HIS A 126 -5.39 14.71 0.00
C HIS A 126 -6.75 14.15 -0.45
N TRP A 127 -6.82 12.85 -0.74
CA TRP A 127 -8.06 12.20 -1.14
C TRP A 127 -9.09 12.14 0.01
N ASN A 128 -8.67 11.89 1.24
CA ASN A 128 -9.62 11.75 2.34
C ASN A 128 -10.22 13.10 2.79
N THR A 129 -9.47 14.19 2.60
CA THR A 129 -9.88 15.55 2.99
C THR A 129 -10.58 16.34 1.88
N HIS A 130 -10.37 16.01 0.59
CA HIS A 130 -11.01 16.73 -0.51
C HIS A 130 -12.52 16.52 -0.54
N ARG A 131 -13.24 17.52 -1.06
CA ARG A 131 -14.71 17.45 -1.18
C ARG A 131 -15.12 16.83 -2.52
N ILE A 132 -15.72 15.65 -2.47
CA ILE A 132 -16.38 15.02 -3.60
C ILE A 132 -17.70 15.76 -3.88
N ARG A 133 -17.82 16.29 -5.10
CA ARG A 133 -19.02 17.00 -5.55
C ARG A 133 -20.12 16.00 -5.89
N GLY A 134 -21.37 16.34 -5.57
CA GLY A 134 -22.53 15.58 -6.04
C GLY A 134 -22.60 15.55 -7.57
N SER A 135 -22.93 14.38 -8.11
CA SER A 135 -23.14 14.12 -9.53
C SER A 135 -24.58 13.68 -9.77
N ARG A 136 -25.00 13.62 -11.03
CA ARG A 136 -26.29 13.00 -11.44
C ARG A 136 -26.26 11.47 -11.32
N HIS A 137 -25.08 10.90 -11.18
CA HIS A 137 -24.85 9.48 -10.95
C HIS A 137 -24.81 9.19 -9.45
N ASP A 138 -24.89 7.91 -9.10
CA ASP A 138 -24.85 7.43 -7.72
C ASP A 138 -23.49 7.71 -7.07
N THR A 139 -23.32 8.91 -6.51
CA THR A 139 -22.09 9.44 -5.93
C THR A 139 -22.38 9.95 -4.53
N VAL A 140 -21.64 9.46 -3.54
CA VAL A 140 -21.71 9.98 -2.18
C VAL A 140 -20.99 11.33 -2.16
N LYS A 141 -21.76 12.41 -2.00
CA LYS A 141 -21.24 13.78 -1.91
C LYS A 141 -20.68 14.02 -0.51
N GLY A 142 -19.57 14.74 -0.39
CA GLY A 142 -18.97 15.06 0.91
C GLY A 142 -17.46 14.93 0.91
N ARG A 143 -16.85 15.17 2.06
CA ARG A 143 -15.44 14.84 2.30
C ARG A 143 -15.38 13.43 2.87
N PRO A 144 -14.59 12.49 2.33
CA PRO A 144 -14.52 11.13 2.85
C PRO A 144 -14.33 11.06 4.37
N ASP A 145 -13.41 11.84 4.95
CA ASP A 145 -13.23 11.86 6.40
C ASP A 145 -14.47 12.33 7.15
N SER A 146 -15.15 13.35 6.64
CA SER A 146 -16.39 13.83 7.27
C SER A 146 -17.52 12.81 7.15
N LEU A 147 -17.58 12.07 6.05
CA LEU A 147 -18.58 11.02 5.84
C LEU A 147 -18.34 9.82 6.77
N TYR A 148 -17.07 9.54 7.08
CA TYR A 148 -16.66 8.41 7.88
C TYR A 148 -16.69 8.71 9.39
N TYR A 149 -16.05 9.80 9.83
CA TYR A 149 -15.90 10.14 11.25
C TYR A 149 -17.09 10.93 11.84
N LEU A 150 -17.94 11.53 10.99
CA LEU A 150 -19.09 12.33 11.42
C LEU A 150 -20.36 11.94 10.65
N PRO A 151 -20.73 10.64 10.63
CA PRO A 151 -21.83 10.14 9.81
C PRO A 151 -23.19 10.78 10.16
N GLU A 152 -23.39 11.19 11.41
CA GLU A 152 -24.63 11.82 11.89
C GLU A 152 -24.90 13.16 11.21
N LEU A 153 -23.83 13.90 10.86
CA LEU A 153 -23.94 15.16 10.10
C LEU A 153 -24.44 14.93 8.66
N HIS A 154 -24.36 13.69 8.18
CA HIS A 154 -24.82 13.27 6.86
C HIS A 154 -26.08 12.39 6.92
N GLY A 155 -26.69 12.25 8.09
CA GLY A 155 -27.90 11.45 8.30
C GLY A 155 -27.66 9.94 8.30
N ALA A 156 -26.44 9.49 8.57
CA ALA A 156 -26.05 8.10 8.73
C ALA A 156 -25.69 7.78 10.19
N THR A 157 -25.55 6.49 10.50
CA THR A 157 -25.14 5.97 11.82
C THR A 157 -23.69 5.53 11.81
N ASP A 158 -23.02 5.58 12.96
CA ASP A 158 -21.61 5.22 13.19
C ASP A 158 -21.29 3.71 13.22
N GLN A 159 -22.28 2.84 13.02
CA GLN A 159 -22.16 1.38 13.12
C GLN A 159 -21.55 0.72 11.87
N PHE A 160 -20.43 1.24 11.38
CA PHE A 160 -19.73 0.68 10.21
C PHE A 160 -18.70 -0.39 10.56
N LEU A 161 -18.23 -0.36 11.81
CA LEU A 161 -17.22 -1.28 12.32
C LEU A 161 -17.77 -2.10 13.48
N LEU A 162 -17.31 -3.35 13.54
CA LEU A 162 -17.58 -4.28 14.61
C LEU A 162 -16.31 -4.47 15.44
N PRO A 163 -16.44 -4.56 16.77
CA PRO A 163 -15.27 -4.76 17.63
C PRO A 163 -14.63 -6.11 17.32
N ILE A 164 -13.30 -6.12 17.34
CA ILE A 164 -12.49 -7.34 17.25
C ILE A 164 -11.69 -7.43 18.54
N THR A 165 -11.54 -8.63 19.09
CA THR A 165 -10.67 -8.83 20.24
C THR A 165 -9.20 -8.85 19.83
N GLU A 166 -8.31 -8.40 20.70
CA GLU A 166 -6.85 -8.50 20.45
C GLU A 166 -6.40 -9.95 20.18
N VAL A 167 -7.07 -10.93 20.79
CA VAL A 167 -6.78 -12.35 20.58
C VAL A 167 -7.09 -12.77 19.15
N GLU A 168 -8.23 -12.35 18.61
CA GLU A 168 -8.61 -12.63 17.22
C GLU A 168 -7.67 -11.93 16.24
N SER A 169 -7.33 -10.66 16.49
CA SER A 169 -6.39 -9.92 15.62
C SER A 169 -5.01 -10.59 15.59
N ASN A 170 -4.47 -10.94 16.75
CA ASN A 170 -3.19 -11.63 16.87
C ASN A 170 -3.24 -13.04 16.24
N TYR A 171 -4.36 -13.75 16.39
CA TYR A 171 -4.54 -15.04 15.75
C TYR A 171 -4.51 -14.90 14.22
N ALA A 172 -5.26 -13.96 13.66
CA ALA A 172 -5.25 -13.72 12.21
C ALA A 172 -3.84 -13.34 11.73
N ARG A 173 -3.16 -12.44 12.44
CA ARG A 173 -1.81 -11.98 12.10
C ARG A 173 -0.76 -13.09 12.11
N THR A 174 -0.80 -14.00 13.09
CA THR A 174 0.13 -15.15 13.15
C THR A 174 -0.07 -16.16 12.02
N HIS A 175 -1.25 -16.18 11.40
CA HIS A 175 -1.59 -17.08 10.29
C HIS A 175 -1.42 -16.42 8.91
N VAL A 176 -1.23 -15.09 8.86
CA VAL A 176 -0.75 -14.42 7.64
C VAL A 176 0.75 -14.67 7.56
N VAL A 177 1.18 -15.41 6.54
CA VAL A 177 2.61 -15.65 6.32
C VAL A 177 3.22 -14.38 5.75
N GLU A 178 3.90 -13.60 6.58
CA GLU A 178 4.78 -12.53 6.10
C GLU A 178 5.84 -13.20 5.21
N SER A 179 5.79 -12.94 3.90
CA SER A 179 6.85 -13.35 3.00
C SER A 179 7.98 -12.32 3.08
N ASP A 180 8.52 -12.15 4.28
CA ASP A 180 9.82 -11.54 4.42
C ASP A 180 10.81 -12.62 4.00
N ALA A 181 11.21 -12.56 2.73
CA ALA A 181 12.50 -13.11 2.38
C ALA A 181 13.49 -12.33 3.25
N ASP A 182 13.96 -12.95 4.34
CA ASP A 182 15.17 -12.52 5.04
C ASP A 182 16.19 -12.25 3.96
N ASN A 183 16.39 -10.96 3.70
CA ASN A 183 17.17 -10.55 2.56
C ASN A 183 18.45 -9.94 3.11
N ASP A 184 19.54 -10.73 3.06
CA ASP A 184 20.90 -10.33 3.40
C ASP A 184 21.27 -8.96 2.79
N TYR A 185 20.68 -8.60 1.65
CA TYR A 185 20.86 -7.28 1.02
C TYR A 185 20.39 -6.12 1.91
N GLN A 186 19.28 -6.25 2.64
CA GLN A 186 18.72 -5.17 3.45
C GLN A 186 19.63 -4.83 4.64
N GLU A 187 20.16 -5.83 5.33
CA GLU A 187 21.14 -5.63 6.41
C GLU A 187 22.42 -4.97 5.87
N TYR A 188 22.90 -5.43 4.70
CA TYR A 188 24.05 -4.84 4.03
C TYR A 188 23.81 -3.37 3.66
N PHE A 189 22.66 -3.03 3.08
CA PHE A 189 22.34 -1.65 2.70
C PHE A 189 22.18 -0.72 3.90
N GLN A 190 21.62 -1.21 5.01
CA GLN A 190 21.57 -0.48 6.27
C GLN A 190 22.97 -0.20 6.82
N TYR A 191 23.86 -1.21 6.79
CA TYR A 191 25.25 -1.05 7.21
C TYR A 191 25.99 0.00 6.37
N VAL A 192 25.90 -0.09 5.03
CA VAL A 192 26.53 0.89 4.12
C VAL A 192 25.95 2.29 4.33
N SER A 193 24.63 2.40 4.50
CA SER A 193 23.96 3.68 4.80
C SER A 193 24.50 4.29 6.10
N GLY A 194 24.70 3.47 7.14
CA GLY A 194 25.25 3.90 8.42
C GLY A 194 26.69 4.42 8.32
N ILE A 195 27.56 3.74 7.58
CA ILE A 195 28.95 4.18 7.37
C ILE A 195 29.00 5.50 6.59
N CYS A 196 28.18 5.62 5.56
CA CYS A 196 28.19 6.77 4.68
C CYS A 196 27.37 7.96 5.22
N GLY A 197 26.70 7.80 6.37
CA GLY A 197 25.80 8.82 6.93
C GLY A 197 24.61 9.13 6.03
N LEU A 198 24.14 8.16 5.24
CA LEU A 198 23.00 8.31 4.33
C LEU A 198 21.71 8.25 5.14
N GLY A 199 21.04 9.40 5.27
CA GLY A 199 19.70 9.49 5.86
C GLY A 199 18.62 8.90 4.96
N GLN A 200 17.38 8.91 5.45
CA GLN A 200 16.22 8.59 4.62
C GLN A 200 16.02 9.70 3.57
N PRO A 201 15.78 9.35 2.30
CA PRO A 201 15.65 10.32 1.24
C PRO A 201 14.31 11.05 1.33
N GLU A 202 14.35 12.37 1.24
CA GLU A 202 13.16 13.24 1.21
C GLU A 202 12.64 13.46 -0.21
N ASP A 203 13.52 13.32 -1.22
CA ASP A 203 13.16 13.44 -2.62
C ASP A 203 13.84 12.39 -3.51
N TRP A 204 13.43 12.38 -4.79
CA TRP A 204 13.91 11.40 -5.76
C TRP A 204 15.41 11.53 -6.07
N ARG A 205 16.01 12.71 -5.88
CA ARG A 205 17.44 12.93 -6.14
C ARG A 205 18.26 12.32 -5.02
N GLU A 206 17.85 12.54 -3.78
CA GLU A 206 18.47 11.92 -2.61
C GLU A 206 18.34 10.39 -2.68
N ALA A 207 17.17 9.87 -3.07
CA ALA A 207 16.98 8.43 -3.26
C ALA A 207 17.86 7.87 -4.38
N LEU A 208 18.01 8.58 -5.50
CA LEU A 208 18.88 8.19 -6.60
C LEU A 208 20.37 8.25 -6.23
N GLU A 209 20.77 9.25 -5.44
CA GLU A 209 22.14 9.37 -4.94
C GLU A 209 22.46 8.23 -3.97
N ARG A 210 21.56 7.96 -3.02
CA ARG A 210 21.66 6.83 -2.09
C ARG A 210 21.81 5.51 -2.83
N TYR A 211 20.97 5.27 -3.84
CA TYR A 211 21.05 4.08 -4.70
C TYR A 211 22.43 3.91 -5.35
N LYS A 212 22.96 4.98 -5.95
CA LYS A 212 24.27 4.95 -6.61
C LYS A 212 25.42 4.71 -5.64
N ILE A 213 25.41 5.35 -4.47
CA ILE A 213 26.45 5.18 -3.46
C ILE A 213 26.47 3.73 -2.96
N ILE A 214 25.31 3.18 -2.62
CA ILE A 214 25.22 1.81 -2.12
C ILE A 214 25.75 0.80 -3.15
N LEU A 215 25.36 0.94 -4.42
CA LEU A 215 25.87 0.05 -5.48
C LEU A 215 27.36 0.24 -5.75
N GLN A 216 27.88 1.46 -5.64
CA GLN A 216 29.32 1.70 -5.78
C GLN A 216 30.12 0.96 -4.71
N PHE A 217 29.62 0.91 -3.47
CA PHE A 217 30.22 0.12 -2.40
C PHE A 217 30.09 -1.38 -2.65
N ALA A 218 28.95 -1.84 -3.17
CA ALA A 218 28.73 -3.25 -3.48
C ALA A 218 29.68 -3.77 -4.57
N TYR A 219 29.94 -2.96 -5.60
CA TYR A 219 30.81 -3.35 -6.72
C TYR A 219 32.30 -3.18 -6.43
N ASN A 220 32.70 -2.19 -5.65
CA ASN A 220 34.12 -1.85 -5.46
C ASN A 220 34.69 -2.27 -4.09
N GLY A 221 33.86 -2.74 -3.16
CA GLY A 221 34.25 -3.05 -1.79
C GLY A 221 34.48 -1.80 -0.92
N SER A 222 34.28 -1.93 0.38
CA SER A 222 34.64 -0.91 1.37
C SER A 222 36.16 -0.73 1.39
N THR A 223 36.63 0.44 0.94
CA THR A 223 38.04 0.84 1.02
C THR A 223 38.39 1.35 2.41
#